data_AF-A0A950IHL9-F1
#
_entry.id   AF-A0A950IHL9-F1
#
_cell.length_a   1.000
_cell.length_b   1.000
_cell.length_c   1.000
_cell.angle_alpha   90.00
_cell.angle_beta   90.00
_cell.angle_gamma   90.00
#
_symmetry.space_group_name_H-M   'P 1'
#
loop_
_entity.id
_entity.type
_entity.pdbx_description
1 polymer ?
#
loop_
_entity_poly.entity_id
_entity_poly.type
_entity_poly.pdbx_seq_one_letter_code
_entity_poly.pdbx_strand_id
1 'polypeptide(L)'
;MRGRTYERRPSRIVVRAVDPPAADASGASRTGGVHGRHRLAALTDGAPVQRIIPPVVYPTRYPLDGALRVHADAVGTAVDTLNQRVDDAHTQALNWTTLGNVNSRLVNQWYQTAGAYAGNPDVEPSLVHARFGYAIESLACQGLNNTRVGGLTVRTQVGHGHTRPDVVLEAAGDEVAWIDITSEGSVGHILGKEGSLWGTRPFVRELIYPRLELRSILNRTADPYFAEYGELIAGERQAELDVKNARREELFRKFTQLSESNDWTTGTGNAAAKRRTTRDFFIAEAADEGVEEESRSMIMTKGALVELGINPGPFGFSGGDRQSNARLNEVVDAASADEIALRQTQLHSRTTLRVLGELSGTPVDDRRLQELRETFWVDPGARSTALAAIALKGVIEDLNRLEAVDNYVEAHLPEDNAMVQRFQHELEAQLTGPDVYQHDRIRTWRATTTQLVNRGRVLADVLHAVDALGRYEAHNGIHFLNRPAALTQLYQRLSAYPPDATAAADALRWIQAQQQPQQAPVIHQQPPPPQGGNNGNAGGAARVESMVID
;
A
#
# COMPACT_ATOMS: atom_id res chain seq x y z
N MET A 1 40.76 25.42 -33.31
CA MET A 1 39.88 24.65 -32.40
C MET A 1 39.56 25.54 -31.19
N ARG A 2 38.34 26.07 -31.08
CA ARG A 2 37.91 26.92 -29.97
C ARG A 2 37.00 26.10 -29.06
N GLY A 3 37.44 25.84 -27.84
CA GLY A 3 36.64 25.18 -26.81
C GLY A 3 35.56 26.11 -26.28
N ARG A 4 34.31 25.65 -26.25
CA ARG A 4 33.22 26.30 -25.50
C ARG A 4 33.03 25.55 -24.20
N THR A 5 33.13 26.28 -23.09
CA THR A 5 32.72 25.87 -21.76
C THR A 5 31.18 25.88 -21.68
N TYR A 6 30.59 24.80 -21.19
CA TYR A 6 29.15 24.71 -20.90
C TYR A 6 28.92 25.08 -19.42
N GLU A 7 28.23 26.20 -19.18
CA GLU A 7 27.65 26.52 -17.88
C GLU A 7 26.38 25.69 -17.66
N ARG A 8 26.34 24.90 -16.58
CA ARG A 8 25.09 24.30 -16.06
C ARG A 8 24.35 25.36 -15.25
N ARG A 9 23.14 25.72 -15.67
CA ARG A 9 22.20 26.50 -14.83
C ARG A 9 21.38 25.53 -13.96
N PRO A 10 21.20 25.79 -12.66
CA PRO A 10 20.30 25.01 -11.82
C PRO A 10 18.83 25.34 -12.15
N SER A 11 18.03 24.29 -12.33
CA SER A 11 16.58 24.35 -12.48
C SER A 11 15.95 24.73 -11.13
N ARG A 12 15.32 25.91 -11.07
CA ARG A 12 14.62 26.38 -9.86
C ARG A 12 13.17 25.87 -9.91
N ILE A 13 12.81 24.99 -8.99
CA ILE A 13 11.40 24.59 -8.78
C ILE A 13 10.66 25.80 -8.19
N VAL A 14 9.69 26.33 -8.92
CA VAL A 14 8.82 27.43 -8.46
C VAL A 14 7.57 26.80 -7.84
N VAL A 15 7.49 26.79 -6.51
CA VAL A 15 6.25 26.54 -5.79
C VAL A 15 5.49 27.87 -5.72
N ARG A 16 4.41 28.01 -6.48
CA ARG A 16 3.47 29.13 -6.30
C ARG A 16 2.60 28.83 -5.09
N ALA A 17 2.78 29.58 -4.01
CA ALA A 17 1.78 29.67 -2.95
C ALA A 17 0.56 30.41 -3.50
N VAL A 18 -0.62 29.82 -3.35
CA VAL A 18 -1.91 30.47 -3.60
C VAL A 18 -2.34 31.05 -2.26
N ASP A 19 -2.50 32.37 -2.19
CA ASP A 19 -2.96 33.05 -0.98
C ASP A 19 -4.40 32.60 -0.64
N PRO A 20 -4.70 32.27 0.64
CA PRO A 20 -6.06 31.96 1.06
C PRO A 20 -6.93 33.25 1.07
N PRO A 21 -8.24 33.12 0.82
CA PRO A 21 -9.14 34.27 0.81
C PRO A 21 -9.24 34.90 2.20
N ALA A 22 -9.24 36.24 2.22
CA ALA A 22 -9.40 37.05 3.42
C ALA A 22 -10.75 36.75 4.09
N ALA A 23 -10.70 36.34 5.36
CA ALA A 23 -11.88 36.23 6.21
C ALA A 23 -12.23 37.61 6.78
N ASP A 24 -13.46 38.05 6.51
CA ASP A 24 -14.07 39.24 7.10
C ASP A 24 -14.16 39.10 8.62
N ALA A 25 -13.68 40.12 9.33
CA ALA A 25 -13.76 40.23 10.79
C ALA A 25 -14.77 41.32 11.17
N SER A 26 -15.91 40.91 11.73
CA SER A 26 -16.74 41.78 12.56
C SER A 26 -17.46 40.99 13.65
N GLY A 27 -17.32 41.41 14.91
CA GLY A 27 -18.25 41.04 15.98
C GLY A 27 -17.60 40.61 17.30
N ALA A 28 -17.49 41.55 18.24
CA ALA A 28 -17.04 41.37 19.61
C ALA A 28 -18.12 40.74 20.53
N SER A 29 -17.71 39.98 21.55
CA SER A 29 -18.04 40.25 22.98
C SER A 29 -17.46 39.16 23.91
N ARG A 30 -17.13 39.61 25.14
CA ARG A 30 -16.57 38.93 26.31
C ARG A 30 -17.54 37.83 26.83
N THR A 31 -17.15 36.76 27.54
CA THR A 31 -16.56 36.72 28.92
C THR A 31 -16.21 35.27 29.34
N GLY A 32 -15.10 35.09 30.08
CA GLY A 32 -14.94 34.20 31.25
C GLY A 32 -15.15 32.68 31.13
N GLY A 33 -14.09 31.88 31.39
CA GLY A 33 -14.25 30.46 31.71
C GLY A 33 -12.96 29.65 31.65
N VAL A 34 -12.29 29.52 32.79
CA VAL A 34 -11.14 28.65 33.04
C VAL A 34 -11.51 27.19 32.76
N HIS A 35 -10.83 26.52 31.83
CA HIS A 35 -10.44 25.10 31.88
C HIS A 35 -9.52 24.77 30.69
N GLY A 36 -8.21 24.70 30.96
CA GLY A 36 -7.20 24.29 29.99
C GLY A 36 -7.30 22.80 29.68
N ARG A 37 -8.04 22.45 28.63
CA ARG A 37 -7.85 21.21 27.88
C ARG A 37 -7.12 21.56 26.60
N HIS A 38 -5.82 21.24 26.55
CA HIS A 38 -5.08 21.17 25.29
C HIS A 38 -5.65 20.01 24.47
N ARG A 39 -6.66 20.28 23.65
CA ARG A 39 -7.01 19.43 22.50
C ARG A 39 -5.88 19.62 21.48
N LEU A 40 -5.03 18.61 21.33
CA LEU A 40 -4.34 18.38 20.06
C LEU A 40 -5.43 18.27 18.99
N ALA A 41 -5.56 19.31 18.17
CA ALA A 41 -6.36 19.24 16.96
C ALA A 41 -5.67 18.21 16.05
N ALA A 42 -6.26 17.03 15.96
CA ALA A 42 -5.92 16.06 14.92
C ALA A 42 -6.14 16.75 13.56
N LEU A 43 -5.04 16.97 12.84
CA LEU A 43 -5.02 17.25 11.42
C LEU A 43 -5.47 15.97 10.70
N THR A 44 -6.76 15.73 10.62
CA THR A 44 -7.35 14.68 9.79
C THR A 44 -8.51 15.31 9.01
N ASP A 45 -8.48 15.11 7.69
CA ASP A 45 -9.48 15.50 6.66
C ASP A 45 -8.99 16.50 5.59
N GLY A 46 -7.69 16.55 5.34
CA GLY A 46 -7.23 16.80 3.98
C GLY A 46 -7.25 15.47 3.22
N ALA A 47 -8.19 15.27 2.30
CA ALA A 47 -8.07 14.18 1.32
C ALA A 47 -6.64 14.28 0.74
N PRO A 48 -5.84 13.20 0.72
CA PRO A 48 -4.47 13.27 0.26
C PRO A 48 -4.52 13.79 -1.18
N VAL A 49 -4.05 15.03 -1.38
CA VAL A 49 -3.89 15.59 -2.73
C VAL A 49 -2.90 14.67 -3.40
N GLN A 50 -3.41 13.80 -4.28
CA GLN A 50 -2.58 12.86 -5.01
C GLN A 50 -1.66 13.69 -5.89
N ARG A 51 -0.40 13.79 -5.47
CA ARG A 51 0.59 14.59 -6.16
C ARG A 51 1.01 13.80 -7.39
N ILE A 52 0.46 14.16 -8.55
CA ILE A 52 0.93 13.67 -9.83
C ILE A 52 2.40 14.08 -9.95
N ILE A 53 3.31 13.11 -9.94
CA ILE A 53 4.74 13.38 -10.09
C ILE A 53 5.00 13.53 -11.59
N PRO A 54 5.51 14.67 -12.06
CA PRO A 54 5.75 14.85 -13.48
C PRO A 54 6.85 13.89 -13.95
N PRO A 55 6.76 13.41 -15.19
CA PRO A 55 7.75 12.52 -15.77
C PRO A 55 9.12 13.21 -15.88
N VAL A 56 10.20 12.45 -15.68
CA VAL A 56 11.55 12.96 -15.89
C VAL A 56 11.97 12.79 -17.34
N VAL A 57 12.52 13.86 -17.91
CA VAL A 57 12.99 13.94 -19.30
C VAL A 57 14.49 13.81 -19.35
N TYR A 58 14.97 12.80 -20.10
CA TYR A 58 16.40 12.59 -20.28
C TYR A 58 16.90 13.13 -21.62
N PRO A 59 18.10 13.74 -21.64
CA PRO A 59 18.74 14.13 -22.90
C PRO A 59 19.10 12.88 -23.70
N THR A 60 18.83 12.91 -25.02
CA THR A 60 19.12 11.80 -25.93
C THR A 60 20.27 12.19 -26.85
N ARG A 61 21.02 11.19 -27.33
CA ARG A 61 22.07 11.39 -28.35
C ARG A 61 21.51 11.29 -29.77
N TYR A 62 20.22 11.00 -29.89
CA TYR A 62 19.55 10.84 -31.16
C TYR A 62 19.35 12.22 -31.80
N PRO A 63 19.71 12.40 -33.08
CA PRO A 63 19.45 13.66 -33.78
C PRO A 63 17.95 13.87 -33.92
N LEU A 64 17.40 14.83 -33.17
CA LEU A 64 16.01 15.27 -33.34
C LEU A 64 15.91 16.13 -34.60
N ASP A 65 15.73 15.48 -35.75
CA ASP A 65 15.42 16.15 -37.01
C ASP A 65 13.92 16.51 -37.11
N GLY A 66 13.54 17.21 -38.18
CA GLY A 66 12.20 17.76 -38.34
C GLY A 66 11.09 16.70 -38.37
N ALA A 67 11.37 15.47 -38.79
CA ALA A 67 10.37 14.41 -38.91
C ALA A 67 9.95 13.86 -37.55
N LEU A 68 10.88 13.68 -36.60
CA LEU A 68 10.55 13.18 -35.26
C LEU A 68 9.95 14.23 -34.34
N ARG A 69 10.25 15.52 -34.59
CA ARG A 69 9.68 16.62 -33.82
C ARG A 69 8.15 16.70 -33.96
N VAL A 70 7.58 16.23 -35.07
CA VAL A 70 6.12 16.20 -35.27
C VAL A 70 5.42 15.26 -34.28
N HIS A 71 6.14 14.31 -33.69
CA HIS A 71 5.60 13.37 -32.72
C HIS A 71 5.74 13.85 -31.27
N ALA A 72 6.41 14.98 -31.00
CA ALA A 72 6.64 15.45 -29.64
C ALA A 72 5.32 15.68 -28.86
N ASP A 73 4.32 16.27 -29.51
CA ASP A 73 3.00 16.54 -28.89
C ASP A 73 2.21 15.23 -28.66
N ALA A 74 2.31 14.29 -29.60
CA ALA A 74 1.70 12.95 -29.49
C ALA A 74 2.34 12.15 -28.34
N VAL A 75 3.67 12.19 -28.21
CA VAL A 75 4.42 11.58 -27.11
C VAL A 75 4.05 12.25 -25.78
N GLY A 76 3.95 13.58 -25.72
CA GLY A 76 3.51 14.30 -24.52
C GLY A 76 2.12 13.85 -24.06
N THR A 77 1.15 13.83 -24.98
CA THR A 77 -0.22 13.36 -24.71
C THR A 77 -0.25 11.91 -24.21
N ALA A 78 0.56 11.04 -24.83
CA ALA A 78 0.67 9.65 -24.42
C ALA A 78 1.29 9.51 -23.03
N VAL A 79 2.34 10.27 -22.74
CA VAL A 79 3.00 10.29 -21.43
C VAL A 79 2.01 10.74 -20.34
N ASP A 80 1.24 11.80 -20.56
CA ASP A 80 0.24 12.27 -19.58
C ASP A 80 -0.82 11.18 -19.29
N THR A 81 -1.30 10.50 -20.33
CA THR A 81 -2.28 9.41 -20.19
C THR A 81 -1.68 8.21 -19.44
N LEU A 82 -0.44 7.83 -19.76
CA LEU A 82 0.24 6.73 -19.09
C LEU A 82 0.59 7.08 -17.64
N ASN A 83 0.92 8.33 -17.35
CA ASN A 83 1.21 8.79 -16.00
C ASN A 83 -0.02 8.63 -15.10
N GLN A 84 -1.21 9.03 -15.58
CA GLN A 84 -2.45 8.79 -14.84
C GLN A 84 -2.69 7.30 -14.56
N ARG A 85 -2.41 6.41 -15.54
CA ARG A 85 -2.52 4.96 -15.33
C ARG A 85 -1.54 4.43 -14.29
N VAL A 86 -0.32 4.98 -14.22
CA VAL A 86 0.66 4.63 -13.19
C VAL A 86 0.16 5.07 -11.80
N ASP A 87 -0.42 6.26 -11.68
CA ASP A 87 -1.01 6.75 -10.42
C ASP A 87 -2.20 5.89 -9.96
N ASP A 88 -3.07 5.50 -10.89
CA ASP A 88 -4.19 4.59 -10.63
C ASP A 88 -3.69 3.20 -10.21
N ALA A 89 -2.66 2.68 -10.90
CA ALA A 89 -2.04 1.39 -10.59
C ALA A 89 -1.35 1.38 -9.23
N HIS A 90 -0.66 2.47 -8.86
CA HIS A 90 -0.11 2.66 -7.52
C HIS A 90 -1.21 2.61 -6.45
N THR A 91 -2.32 3.31 -6.68
CA THR A 91 -3.48 3.32 -5.76
C THR A 91 -4.09 1.93 -5.61
N GLN A 92 -4.28 1.21 -6.73
CA GLN A 92 -4.76 -0.17 -6.71
C GLN A 92 -3.80 -1.12 -6.00
N ALA A 93 -2.50 -0.99 -6.25
CA ALA A 93 -1.47 -1.79 -5.59
C ALA A 93 -1.47 -1.57 -4.08
N LEU A 94 -1.67 -0.34 -3.60
CA LEU A 94 -1.84 -0.05 -2.18
C LEU A 94 -3.12 -0.67 -1.60
N ASN A 95 -4.21 -0.70 -2.36
CA ASN A 95 -5.47 -1.37 -1.99
C ASN A 95 -5.40 -2.90 -2.18
N TRP A 96 -4.28 -3.51 -1.75
CA TRP A 96 -3.91 -4.88 -2.06
C TRP A 96 -4.96 -5.92 -1.63
N THR A 97 -5.72 -5.66 -0.57
CA THR A 97 -6.80 -6.54 -0.08
C THR A 97 -7.92 -6.76 -1.10
N THR A 98 -8.06 -5.86 -2.09
CA THR A 98 -9.04 -5.95 -3.18
C THR A 98 -8.51 -6.65 -4.44
N LEU A 99 -7.20 -6.95 -4.50
CA LEU A 99 -6.54 -7.54 -5.67
C LEU A 99 -6.69 -9.07 -5.77
N GLY A 100 -7.39 -9.70 -4.84
CA GLY A 100 -7.61 -11.15 -4.87
C GLY A 100 -8.20 -11.59 -6.22
N ASN A 101 -7.57 -12.58 -6.86
CA ASN A 101 -7.97 -13.17 -8.15
C ASN A 101 -7.64 -12.38 -9.43
N VAL A 102 -6.69 -11.43 -9.41
CA VAL A 102 -6.21 -10.84 -10.67
C VAL A 102 -5.42 -11.88 -11.48
N ASN A 103 -5.68 -11.99 -12.79
CA ASN A 103 -4.95 -12.87 -13.71
C ASN A 103 -3.56 -12.32 -14.07
N SER A 104 -2.77 -11.97 -13.05
CA SER A 104 -1.37 -11.55 -13.19
C SER A 104 -0.54 -12.17 -12.07
N ARG A 105 0.48 -12.94 -12.45
CA ARG A 105 1.40 -13.58 -11.50
C ARG A 105 2.10 -12.56 -10.60
N LEU A 106 2.54 -11.42 -11.15
CA LEU A 106 3.28 -10.40 -10.41
C LEU A 106 2.37 -9.68 -9.41
N VAL A 107 1.13 -9.38 -9.80
CA VAL A 107 0.11 -8.81 -8.88
C VAL A 107 -0.22 -9.80 -7.77
N ASN A 108 -0.36 -11.09 -8.07
CA ASN A 108 -0.60 -12.12 -7.05
C ASN A 108 0.60 -12.30 -6.10
N GLN A 109 1.83 -12.19 -6.61
CA GLN A 109 3.03 -12.18 -5.77
C GLN A 109 3.05 -10.98 -4.83
N TRP A 110 2.66 -9.81 -5.31
CA TRP A 110 2.48 -8.64 -4.45
C TRP A 110 1.40 -8.86 -3.40
N TYR A 111 0.22 -9.33 -3.76
CA TYR A 111 -0.86 -9.67 -2.84
C TYR A 111 -0.38 -10.59 -1.70
N GLN A 112 0.33 -11.67 -2.04
CA GLN A 112 0.90 -12.59 -1.05
C GLN A 112 1.96 -11.94 -0.16
N THR A 113 2.78 -11.05 -0.74
CA THR A 113 3.85 -10.35 0.01
C THR A 113 3.28 -9.33 0.97
N ALA A 114 2.31 -8.54 0.52
CA ALA A 114 1.57 -7.59 1.34
C ALA A 114 0.82 -8.32 2.46
N GLY A 115 0.16 -9.44 2.14
CA GLY A 115 -0.49 -10.30 3.12
C GLY A 115 0.48 -10.92 4.14
N ALA A 116 1.67 -11.35 3.71
CA ALA A 116 2.71 -11.86 4.60
C ALA A 116 3.24 -10.78 5.54
N TYR A 117 3.49 -9.57 5.03
CA TYR A 117 3.91 -8.43 5.86
C TYR A 117 2.80 -8.02 6.83
N ALA A 118 1.56 -7.91 6.36
CA ALA A 118 0.41 -7.63 7.21
C ALA A 118 0.26 -8.69 8.32
N GLY A 119 0.48 -9.97 8.00
CA GLY A 119 0.46 -11.05 8.98
C GLY A 119 1.66 -11.04 9.95
N ASN A 120 2.81 -10.49 9.58
CA ASN A 120 3.98 -10.38 10.45
C ASN A 120 4.78 -9.09 10.17
N PRO A 121 4.35 -7.95 10.71
CA PRO A 121 4.96 -6.65 10.41
C PRO A 121 6.41 -6.47 10.89
N ASP A 122 6.88 -7.37 11.76
CA ASP A 122 8.26 -7.40 12.27
C ASP A 122 9.28 -7.90 11.25
N VAL A 123 8.81 -8.56 10.19
CA VAL A 123 9.67 -9.17 9.19
C VAL A 123 9.33 -8.57 7.84
N GLU A 124 10.19 -7.65 7.38
CA GLU A 124 10.09 -7.12 6.02
C GLU A 124 10.29 -8.26 5.01
N PRO A 125 9.29 -8.58 4.16
CA PRO A 125 9.44 -9.66 3.20
C PRO A 125 10.51 -9.33 2.16
N SER A 126 11.26 -10.35 1.77
CA SER A 126 12.25 -10.21 0.70
C SER A 126 11.61 -9.62 -0.56
N LEU A 127 12.27 -8.60 -1.12
CA LEU A 127 11.87 -7.91 -2.35
C LEU A 127 10.50 -7.20 -2.25
N VAL A 128 10.00 -6.85 -1.06
CA VAL A 128 8.70 -6.17 -0.90
C VAL A 128 8.56 -4.93 -1.79
N HIS A 129 9.58 -4.07 -1.83
CA HIS A 129 9.60 -2.87 -2.68
C HIS A 129 9.62 -3.21 -4.18
N ALA A 130 10.39 -4.21 -4.60
CA ALA A 130 10.44 -4.61 -6.01
C ALA A 130 9.15 -5.28 -6.46
N ARG A 131 8.55 -6.13 -5.63
CA ARG A 131 7.26 -6.79 -5.91
C ARG A 131 6.13 -5.77 -6.02
N PHE A 132 6.15 -4.72 -5.20
CA PHE A 132 5.23 -3.58 -5.35
C PHE A 132 5.41 -2.89 -6.70
N GLY A 133 6.65 -2.58 -7.10
CA GLY A 133 6.94 -2.01 -8.42
C GLY A 133 6.44 -2.89 -9.57
N TYR A 134 6.72 -4.19 -9.52
CA TYR A 134 6.24 -5.15 -10.53
C TYR A 134 4.71 -5.23 -10.62
N ALA A 135 4.00 -5.07 -9.50
CA ALA A 135 2.55 -5.01 -9.49
C ALA A 135 2.04 -3.73 -10.16
N ILE A 136 2.65 -2.58 -9.87
CA ILE A 136 2.31 -1.29 -10.50
C ILE A 136 2.55 -1.36 -12.01
N GLU A 137 3.73 -1.82 -12.44
CA GLU A 137 4.06 -2.02 -13.86
C GLU A 137 2.99 -2.90 -14.55
N SER A 138 2.65 -4.03 -13.92
CA SER A 138 1.66 -4.98 -14.45
C SER A 138 0.26 -4.37 -14.58
N LEU A 139 -0.18 -3.65 -13.55
CA LEU A 139 -1.50 -3.00 -13.50
C LEU A 139 -1.58 -1.84 -14.50
N ALA A 140 -0.55 -0.98 -14.55
CA ALA A 140 -0.51 0.16 -15.46
C ALA A 140 -0.49 -0.28 -16.93
N CYS A 141 0.25 -1.36 -17.23
CA CYS A 141 0.37 -1.92 -18.58
C CYS A 141 -0.81 -2.83 -18.98
N GLN A 142 -1.73 -3.15 -18.07
CA GLN A 142 -2.82 -4.09 -18.34
C GLN A 142 -3.71 -3.56 -19.48
N GLY A 143 -3.87 -4.40 -20.51
CA GLY A 143 -4.69 -4.10 -21.69
C GLY A 143 -4.13 -3.01 -22.61
N LEU A 144 -2.89 -2.52 -22.40
CA LEU A 144 -2.31 -1.47 -23.23
C LEU A 144 -1.62 -1.98 -24.51
N ASN A 145 -1.14 -3.22 -24.52
CA ASN A 145 -0.38 -3.74 -25.66
C ASN A 145 -1.22 -3.71 -26.96
N ASN A 146 -0.67 -3.14 -28.04
CA ASN A 146 -1.33 -2.87 -29.32
C ASN A 146 -2.45 -1.82 -29.31
N THR A 147 -2.66 -1.09 -28.21
CA THR A 147 -3.61 0.03 -28.19
C THR A 147 -3.00 1.29 -28.79
N ARG A 148 -3.82 2.32 -29.01
CA ARG A 148 -3.35 3.65 -29.42
C ARG A 148 -3.55 4.68 -28.33
N VAL A 149 -2.49 5.41 -28.00
CA VAL A 149 -2.51 6.51 -27.02
C VAL A 149 -1.77 7.70 -27.64
N GLY A 150 -2.39 8.89 -27.63
CA GLY A 150 -1.85 10.05 -28.34
C GLY A 150 -1.68 9.83 -29.85
N GLY A 151 -2.42 8.86 -30.44
CA GLY A 151 -2.28 8.46 -31.84
C GLY A 151 -1.11 7.49 -32.12
N LEU A 152 -0.30 7.15 -31.12
CA LEU A 152 0.85 6.24 -31.20
C LEU A 152 0.45 4.83 -30.77
N THR A 153 0.99 3.80 -31.41
CA THR A 153 0.79 2.41 -30.99
C THR A 153 1.63 2.14 -29.73
N VAL A 154 1.03 1.50 -28.73
CA VAL A 154 1.70 1.14 -27.48
C VAL A 154 2.14 -0.31 -27.52
N ARG A 155 3.41 -0.56 -27.21
CA ARG A 155 3.96 -1.89 -26.90
C ARG A 155 4.42 -1.90 -25.44
N THR A 156 4.21 -3.01 -24.75
CA THR A 156 4.59 -3.14 -23.34
C THR A 156 5.67 -4.21 -23.17
N GLN A 157 6.64 -3.99 -22.28
CA GLN A 157 7.66 -4.96 -21.89
C GLN A 157 8.51 -5.49 -23.06
N VAL A 158 8.88 -4.61 -23.99
CA VAL A 158 9.66 -4.97 -25.20
C VAL A 158 11.15 -5.13 -24.87
N GLY A 159 11.77 -6.23 -25.29
CA GLY A 159 13.19 -6.50 -25.02
C GLY A 159 14.12 -5.95 -26.10
N HIS A 160 15.18 -5.25 -25.69
CA HIS A 160 16.26 -4.73 -26.53
C HIS A 160 17.64 -5.04 -25.91
N GLY A 161 18.16 -6.24 -26.16
CA GLY A 161 19.41 -6.70 -25.54
C GLY A 161 19.28 -6.77 -24.02
N HIS A 162 20.08 -5.98 -23.29
CA HIS A 162 20.04 -5.87 -21.82
C HIS A 162 19.06 -4.81 -21.30
N THR A 163 18.36 -4.11 -22.19
CA THR A 163 17.37 -3.08 -21.84
C THR A 163 15.96 -3.61 -22.12
N ARG A 164 15.03 -3.38 -21.20
CA ARG A 164 13.61 -3.71 -21.39
C ARG A 164 12.76 -2.53 -20.89
N PRO A 165 12.38 -1.58 -21.77
CA PRO A 165 11.45 -0.52 -21.39
C PRO A 165 10.09 -1.11 -21.03
N ASP A 166 9.43 -0.53 -20.04
CA ASP A 166 8.08 -0.95 -19.67
C ASP A 166 7.07 -0.61 -20.77
N VAL A 167 7.24 0.54 -21.43
CA VAL A 167 6.41 1.00 -22.54
C VAL A 167 7.27 1.54 -23.69
N VAL A 168 6.93 1.11 -24.91
CA VAL A 168 7.47 1.63 -26.18
C VAL A 168 6.33 2.22 -27.00
N LEU A 169 6.50 3.45 -27.48
CA LEU A 169 5.55 4.10 -28.38
C LEU A 169 6.04 4.03 -29.82
N GLU A 170 5.17 3.60 -30.72
CA GLU A 170 5.48 3.43 -32.14
C GLU A 170 4.64 4.38 -33.02
N ALA A 171 5.27 4.98 -34.03
CA ALA A 171 4.62 5.72 -35.10
C ALA A 171 4.95 5.03 -36.43
N ALA A 172 3.93 4.57 -37.16
CA ALA A 172 4.10 3.87 -38.45
C ALA A 172 5.10 2.67 -38.44
N GLY A 173 5.31 2.05 -37.28
CA GLY A 173 6.25 0.93 -37.10
C GLY A 173 7.60 1.32 -36.52
N ASP A 174 7.90 2.63 -36.40
CA ASP A 174 9.14 3.12 -35.81
C ASP A 174 8.97 3.46 -34.33
N GLU A 175 9.92 3.04 -33.49
CA GLU A 175 9.96 3.37 -32.05
C GLU A 175 10.34 4.84 -31.86
N VAL A 176 9.37 5.66 -31.44
CA VAL A 176 9.59 7.09 -31.22
C VAL A 176 9.93 7.40 -29.77
N ALA A 177 9.40 6.65 -28.80
CA ALA A 177 9.65 6.88 -27.38
C ALA A 177 9.80 5.59 -26.58
N TRP A 178 10.72 5.60 -25.61
CA TRP A 178 10.86 4.58 -24.58
C TRP A 178 10.54 5.18 -23.21
N ILE A 179 9.76 4.46 -22.44
CA ILE A 179 9.23 4.91 -21.16
C ILE A 179 9.42 3.79 -20.13
N ASP A 180 10.03 4.13 -19.00
CA ASP A 180 10.15 3.26 -17.81
C ASP A 180 9.18 3.73 -16.71
N ILE A 181 8.66 2.82 -15.90
CA ILE A 181 7.86 3.11 -14.71
C ILE A 181 8.76 2.91 -13.49
N THR A 182 9.07 4.00 -12.80
CA THR A 182 10.15 4.01 -11.80
C THR A 182 9.65 4.52 -10.45
N SER A 183 10.01 3.82 -9.37
CA SER A 183 9.80 4.34 -8.01
C SER A 183 10.58 5.63 -7.79
N GLU A 184 10.02 6.60 -7.08
CA GLU A 184 10.69 7.86 -6.73
C GLU A 184 12.10 7.65 -6.14
N GLY A 185 12.29 6.59 -5.34
CA GLY A 185 13.59 6.23 -4.76
C GLY A 185 14.61 5.63 -5.76
N SER A 186 14.25 5.50 -7.04
CA SER A 186 15.08 4.87 -8.09
C SER A 186 15.14 5.70 -9.38
N VAL A 187 14.73 6.97 -9.32
CA VAL A 187 14.79 7.90 -10.47
C VAL A 187 16.22 7.96 -11.04
N GLY A 188 16.32 7.89 -12.37
CA GLY A 188 17.58 7.93 -13.10
C GLY A 188 18.32 6.61 -13.17
N HIS A 189 17.80 5.53 -12.58
CA HIS A 189 18.47 4.23 -12.63
C HIS A 189 18.63 3.69 -14.06
N ILE A 190 17.76 4.09 -15.00
CA ILE A 190 17.88 3.70 -16.41
C ILE A 190 19.18 4.19 -17.06
N LEU A 191 19.75 5.31 -16.61
CA LEU A 191 21.01 5.86 -17.15
C LEU A 191 22.24 5.14 -16.60
N GLY A 192 22.13 4.53 -15.43
CA GLY A 192 23.24 3.83 -14.77
C GLY A 192 23.47 2.41 -15.30
N LYS A 193 22.56 1.88 -16.13
CA LYS A 193 22.66 0.54 -16.70
C LYS A 193 23.74 0.52 -17.78
N GLU A 194 24.81 -0.25 -17.56
CA GLU A 194 25.87 -0.49 -18.54
C GLU A 194 25.28 -1.15 -19.80
N GLY A 195 25.74 -0.73 -20.98
CA GLY A 195 25.20 -1.23 -22.26
C GLY A 195 23.75 -0.81 -22.55
N SER A 196 23.20 0.14 -21.78
CA SER A 196 21.81 0.54 -21.99
C SER A 196 21.61 1.37 -23.25
N LEU A 197 20.56 1.05 -23.99
CA LEU A 197 20.23 1.71 -25.25
C LEU A 197 19.33 2.94 -25.07
N TRP A 198 19.02 3.33 -23.83
CA TRP A 198 18.16 4.47 -23.51
C TRP A 198 18.61 5.77 -24.21
N GLY A 199 19.90 6.08 -24.18
CA GLY A 199 20.42 7.29 -24.84
C GLY A 199 20.33 7.30 -26.38
N THR A 200 19.93 6.18 -27.00
CA THR A 200 19.86 5.99 -28.46
C THR A 200 18.46 6.17 -29.04
N ARG A 201 17.48 6.59 -28.24
CA ARG A 201 16.10 6.79 -28.69
C ARG A 201 15.72 8.27 -28.78
N PRO A 202 14.77 8.66 -29.65
CA PRO A 202 14.39 10.07 -29.81
C PRO A 202 13.84 10.67 -28.52
N PHE A 203 12.94 9.96 -27.84
CA PHE A 203 12.37 10.37 -26.56
C PHE A 203 12.55 9.29 -25.51
N VAL A 204 13.11 9.66 -24.35
CA VAL A 204 13.22 8.80 -23.17
C VAL A 204 12.56 9.47 -21.97
N ARG A 205 11.75 8.72 -21.24
CA ARG A 205 11.02 9.19 -20.05
C ARG A 205 11.04 8.15 -18.93
N GLU A 206 10.99 8.62 -17.70
CA GLU A 206 10.55 7.82 -16.54
C GLU A 206 9.22 8.40 -16.03
N LEU A 207 8.20 7.54 -15.91
CA LEU A 207 6.97 7.83 -15.19
C LEU A 207 7.21 7.48 -13.73
N ILE A 208 7.05 8.44 -12.83
CA ILE A 208 7.46 8.28 -11.43
C ILE A 208 6.23 8.01 -10.58
N TYR A 209 6.30 6.95 -9.77
CA TYR A 209 5.32 6.70 -8.71
C TYR A 209 5.96 6.85 -7.31
N PRO A 210 5.17 7.22 -6.29
CA PRO A 210 5.69 7.34 -4.92
C PRO A 210 6.32 6.05 -4.39
N ARG A 211 7.36 6.17 -3.57
CA ARG A 211 7.96 4.99 -2.91
C ARG A 211 6.92 4.30 -2.01
N LEU A 212 6.95 2.96 -1.97
CA LEU A 212 6.20 2.19 -0.98
C LEU A 212 6.65 2.53 0.43
N GLU A 213 5.74 3.07 1.22
CA GLU A 213 5.85 3.16 2.68
C GLU A 213 5.23 1.90 3.30
N LEU A 214 5.98 1.09 4.04
CA LEU A 214 5.47 -0.20 4.54
C LEU A 214 4.22 -0.05 5.43
N ARG A 215 4.13 1.03 6.21
CA ARG A 215 2.92 1.40 6.97
C ARG A 215 1.65 1.43 6.11
N SER A 216 1.76 1.83 4.84
CA SER A 216 0.62 1.90 3.93
C SER A 216 0.00 0.52 3.67
N ILE A 217 0.76 -0.58 3.78
CA ILE A 217 0.22 -1.95 3.69
C ILE A 217 -0.72 -2.23 4.87
N LEU A 218 -0.30 -1.82 6.07
CA LEU A 218 -0.99 -2.08 7.33
C LEU A 218 -2.26 -1.22 7.44
N ASN A 219 -2.20 0.05 7.05
CA ASN A 219 -3.35 0.96 7.00
C ASN A 219 -4.46 0.49 6.03
N ARG A 220 -4.15 -0.47 5.14
CA ARG A 220 -5.08 -1.02 4.15
C ARG A 220 -5.64 -2.37 4.55
N THR A 221 -5.16 -2.95 5.65
CA THR A 221 -5.92 -3.98 6.37
C THR A 221 -7.12 -3.28 7.00
N ALA A 222 -8.34 -3.75 6.76
CA ALA A 222 -9.54 -3.19 7.42
C ALA A 222 -9.57 -3.47 8.94
N ASP A 223 -8.45 -3.90 9.49
CA ASP A 223 -8.27 -4.40 10.83
C ASP A 223 -7.63 -3.30 11.70
N PRO A 224 -8.36 -2.76 12.69
CA PRO A 224 -7.86 -1.70 13.56
C PRO A 224 -6.57 -2.06 14.31
N TYR A 225 -6.36 -3.35 14.63
CA TYR A 225 -5.13 -3.82 15.26
C TYR A 225 -3.90 -3.52 14.39
N PHE A 226 -3.96 -3.89 13.11
CA PHE A 226 -2.84 -3.71 12.19
C PHE A 226 -2.64 -2.25 11.81
N ALA A 227 -3.71 -1.45 11.74
CA ALA A 227 -3.58 -0.01 11.57
C ALA A 227 -2.78 0.62 12.73
N GLU A 228 -3.15 0.36 13.97
CA GLU A 228 -2.45 0.83 15.18
C GLU A 228 -1.02 0.28 15.27
N TYR A 229 -0.81 -0.99 14.88
CA TYR A 229 0.53 -1.55 14.80
C TYR A 229 1.37 -0.83 13.71
N GLY A 230 0.78 -0.49 12.57
CA GLY A 230 1.46 0.29 11.54
C GLY A 230 1.88 1.68 12.01
N GLU A 231 1.07 2.34 12.85
CA GLU A 231 1.46 3.59 13.51
C GLU A 231 2.67 3.43 14.41
N LEU A 232 2.70 2.35 15.21
CA LEU A 232 3.82 2.06 16.11
C LEU A 232 5.13 1.87 15.33
N ILE A 233 5.13 1.00 14.31
CA ILE A 233 6.32 0.73 13.48
C ILE A 233 6.79 1.98 12.76
N ALA A 234 5.86 2.77 12.22
CA ALA A 234 6.22 4.02 11.57
C ALA A 234 6.83 5.03 12.54
N GLY A 235 6.33 5.08 13.78
CA GLY A 235 6.93 5.87 14.84
C GLY A 235 8.32 5.37 15.22
N GLU A 236 8.53 4.05 15.32
CA GLU A 236 9.84 3.43 15.59
C GLU A 236 10.84 3.80 14.49
N ARG A 237 10.42 3.71 13.22
CA ARG A 237 11.25 4.04 12.06
C ARG A 237 11.54 5.54 11.97
N GLN A 238 10.56 6.39 12.25
CA GLN A 238 10.78 7.84 12.26
C GLN A 238 11.75 8.23 13.37
N ALA A 239 11.62 7.65 14.57
CA ALA A 239 12.57 7.87 15.66
C ALA A 239 13.99 7.45 15.25
N GLU A 240 14.14 6.31 14.57
CA GLU A 240 15.41 5.86 14.02
C GLU A 240 15.99 6.86 13.01
N LEU A 241 15.20 7.28 12.02
CA LEU A 241 15.63 8.22 10.99
C LEU A 241 16.02 9.57 11.59
N ASP A 242 15.26 10.08 12.54
CA ASP A 242 15.54 11.37 13.21
C ASP A 242 16.89 11.34 13.94
N VAL A 243 17.16 10.27 14.70
CA VAL A 243 18.43 10.12 15.43
C VAL A 243 19.58 9.97 14.45
N LYS A 244 19.46 9.08 13.46
CA LYS A 244 20.51 8.86 12.46
C LYS A 244 20.80 10.12 11.64
N ASN A 245 19.78 10.89 11.29
CA ASN A 245 19.96 12.16 10.57
C ASN A 245 20.61 13.23 11.46
N ALA A 246 20.22 13.32 12.73
CA ALA A 246 20.90 14.21 13.69
C ALA A 246 22.39 13.84 13.84
N ARG A 247 22.71 12.54 13.87
CA ARG A 247 24.08 12.06 13.94
C ARG A 247 24.88 12.33 12.66
N ARG A 248 24.26 12.17 11.48
CA ARG A 248 24.88 12.58 10.20
C ARG A 248 25.16 14.08 10.17
N GLU A 249 24.23 14.91 10.64
CA GLU A 249 24.42 16.36 10.72
C GLU A 249 25.54 16.74 11.71
N GLU A 250 25.67 16.02 12.83
CA GLU A 250 26.81 16.18 13.74
C GLU A 250 28.14 15.85 13.07
N LEU A 251 28.24 14.70 12.39
CA LEU A 251 29.45 14.30 11.64
C LEU A 251 29.78 15.30 10.53
N PHE A 252 28.77 15.79 9.81
CA PHE A 252 28.92 16.85 8.81
C PHE A 252 29.53 18.12 9.40
N ARG A 253 29.03 18.57 10.57
CA ARG A 253 29.56 19.75 11.26
C ARG A 253 30.99 19.53 11.75
N LYS A 254 31.28 18.40 12.39
CA LYS A 254 32.65 18.05 12.84
C LYS A 254 33.63 18.03 11.65
N PHE A 255 33.23 17.42 10.55
CA PHE A 255 34.07 17.37 9.34
C PHE A 255 34.28 18.76 8.73
N THR A 256 33.24 19.59 8.70
CA THR A 256 33.34 20.98 8.20
C THR A 256 34.34 21.78 9.05
N GLN A 257 34.27 21.69 10.38
CA GLN A 257 35.25 22.32 11.29
C GLN A 257 36.68 21.81 11.07
N LEU A 258 36.85 20.50 10.85
CA LEU A 258 38.14 19.92 10.48
C LEU A 258 38.66 20.52 9.17
N SER A 259 37.80 20.63 8.16
CA SER A 259 38.14 21.21 6.86
C SER A 259 38.53 22.69 6.97
N GLU A 260 37.81 23.47 7.77
CA GLU A 260 38.08 24.88 8.02
C GLU A 260 39.40 25.09 8.79
N SER A 261 39.64 24.30 9.85
CA SER A 261 40.86 24.39 10.65
C SER A 261 42.13 24.02 9.88
N ASN A 262 42.00 23.25 8.80
CA ASN A 262 43.10 22.90 7.90
C ASN A 262 43.17 23.77 6.62
N ASP A 263 42.35 24.83 6.54
CA ASP A 263 42.25 25.74 5.38
C ASP A 263 42.05 25.00 4.03
N TRP A 264 41.16 24.00 4.01
CA TRP A 264 40.83 23.25 2.79
C TRP A 264 39.78 23.93 1.92
N THR A 265 39.59 25.24 2.08
CA THR A 265 38.59 26.06 1.38
C THR A 265 38.84 26.12 -0.13
N THR A 266 40.06 25.87 -0.58
CA THR A 266 40.47 25.90 -1.98
C THR A 266 40.79 24.49 -2.51
N GLY A 267 40.46 24.23 -3.77
CA GLY A 267 40.84 22.99 -4.47
C GLY A 267 42.37 22.81 -4.66
N THR A 268 43.17 23.77 -4.18
CA THR A 268 44.63 23.75 -4.16
C THR A 268 45.16 23.04 -2.89
N GLY A 269 46.38 22.52 -2.96
CA GLY A 269 47.06 21.85 -1.83
C GLY A 269 47.39 20.37 -2.06
N ASN A 270 48.03 19.74 -1.07
CA ASN A 270 48.47 18.34 -1.15
C ASN A 270 47.27 17.38 -1.00
N ALA A 271 46.71 16.93 -2.13
CA ALA A 271 45.59 16.00 -2.17
C ALA A 271 45.84 14.69 -1.37
N ALA A 272 47.09 14.23 -1.27
CA ALA A 272 47.42 13.04 -0.48
C ALA A 272 47.29 13.31 1.03
N ALA A 273 47.67 14.50 1.49
CA ALA A 273 47.49 14.91 2.87
C ALA A 273 46.00 15.05 3.21
N LYS A 274 45.21 15.73 2.37
CA LYS A 274 43.75 15.87 2.55
C LYS A 274 43.07 14.51 2.67
N ARG A 275 43.31 13.59 1.71
CA ARG A 275 42.76 12.22 1.76
C ARG A 275 43.12 11.47 3.04
N ARG A 276 44.38 11.58 3.48
CA ARG A 276 44.84 10.95 4.72
C ARG A 276 44.08 11.50 5.92
N THR A 277 44.03 12.82 6.09
CA THR A 277 43.34 13.43 7.23
C THR A 277 41.83 13.18 7.22
N THR A 278 41.17 13.24 6.04
CA THR A 278 39.75 12.87 5.90
C THR A 278 39.52 11.41 6.30
N ARG A 279 40.40 10.50 5.88
CA ARG A 279 40.32 9.09 6.27
C ARG A 279 40.52 8.92 7.77
N ASP A 280 41.56 9.52 8.32
CA ASP A 280 41.92 9.42 9.74
C ASP A 280 40.79 9.99 10.63
N PHE A 281 40.07 11.03 10.18
CA PHE A 281 38.85 11.52 10.82
C PHE A 281 37.77 10.43 10.95
N PHE A 282 37.40 9.78 9.84
CA PHE A 282 36.36 8.74 9.92
C PHE A 282 36.83 7.49 10.67
N ILE A 283 38.14 7.20 10.68
CA ILE A 283 38.71 6.12 11.50
C ILE A 283 38.56 6.48 12.99
N ALA A 284 38.88 7.71 13.38
CA ALA A 284 38.72 8.17 14.76
C ALA A 284 37.25 8.11 15.20
N GLU A 285 36.32 8.64 14.39
CA GLU A 285 34.88 8.57 14.71
C GLU A 285 34.37 7.12 14.76
N ALA A 286 34.91 6.21 13.94
CA ALA A 286 34.56 4.79 14.04
C ALA A 286 35.11 4.13 15.31
N ALA A 287 36.33 4.48 15.71
CA ALA A 287 36.96 3.95 16.91
C ALA A 287 36.26 4.41 18.19
N ASP A 288 35.82 5.68 18.23
CA ASP A 288 35.06 6.25 19.36
C ASP A 288 33.73 5.51 19.57
N GLU A 289 33.14 4.98 18.49
CA GLU A 289 31.89 4.20 18.51
C GLU A 289 32.11 2.68 18.60
N GLY A 290 33.35 2.26 18.88
CA GLY A 290 33.71 0.84 19.05
C GLY A 290 33.63 0.00 17.78
N VAL A 291 33.61 0.63 16.59
CA VAL A 291 33.54 -0.10 15.32
C VAL A 291 34.95 -0.53 14.90
N GLU A 292 35.26 -1.84 15.06
CA GLU A 292 36.61 -2.40 14.90
C GLU A 292 37.24 -2.19 13.51
N GLU A 293 38.54 -1.86 13.47
CA GLU A 293 39.30 -1.61 12.24
C GLU A 293 39.67 -2.92 11.53
N GLU A 294 38.81 -3.41 10.63
CA GLU A 294 39.26 -4.43 9.67
C GLU A 294 40.24 -3.79 8.68
N SER A 295 41.52 -4.21 8.75
CA SER A 295 42.66 -3.62 8.02
C SER A 295 42.55 -3.66 6.48
N ARG A 296 41.49 -4.25 5.92
CA ARG A 296 41.20 -4.35 4.47
C ARG A 296 40.00 -3.53 4.02
N SER A 297 39.14 -3.11 4.93
CA SER A 297 38.00 -2.23 4.66
C SER A 297 38.42 -0.79 4.93
N MET A 298 39.28 -0.22 4.07
CA MET A 298 39.47 1.23 4.09
C MET A 298 38.08 1.85 3.95
N ILE A 299 37.69 2.67 4.93
CA ILE A 299 36.53 3.55 4.84
C ILE A 299 36.58 4.14 3.43
N MET A 300 35.60 3.81 2.59
CA MET A 300 35.48 4.39 1.26
C MET A 300 35.06 5.84 1.49
N THR A 301 36.03 6.67 1.87
CA THR A 301 35.87 8.02 2.40
C THR A 301 35.07 8.90 1.44
N LYS A 302 35.20 8.66 0.14
CA LYS A 302 34.35 9.27 -0.89
C LYS A 302 32.87 8.99 -0.68
N GLY A 303 32.48 7.74 -0.42
CA GLY A 303 31.09 7.37 -0.16
C GLY A 303 30.54 8.03 1.10
N ALA A 304 31.33 8.07 2.17
CA ALA A 304 30.97 8.76 3.40
C ALA A 304 30.77 10.27 3.19
N LEU A 305 31.68 10.94 2.46
CA LEU A 305 31.53 12.36 2.12
C LEU A 305 30.27 12.61 1.29
N VAL A 306 30.01 11.79 0.26
CA VAL A 306 28.82 11.91 -0.58
C VAL A 306 27.54 11.73 0.22
N GLU A 307 27.49 10.75 1.13
CA GLU A 307 26.34 10.51 2.01
C GLU A 307 26.08 11.69 2.95
N LEU A 308 27.14 12.36 3.43
CA LEU A 308 27.04 13.59 4.21
C LEU A 308 26.74 14.84 3.36
N GLY A 309 26.52 14.71 2.05
CA GLY A 309 26.29 15.84 1.15
C GLY A 309 27.53 16.69 0.86
N ILE A 310 28.72 16.19 1.17
CA ILE A 310 30.00 16.89 0.98
C ILE A 310 30.58 16.51 -0.38
N ASN A 311 30.94 17.51 -1.19
CA ASN A 311 31.63 17.28 -2.45
C ASN A 311 33.01 16.65 -2.18
N PRO A 312 33.30 15.43 -2.67
CA PRO A 312 34.54 14.74 -2.34
C PRO A 312 35.74 15.24 -3.16
N GLY A 313 35.51 16.00 -4.24
CA GLY A 313 36.55 16.50 -5.16
C GLY A 313 37.63 17.37 -4.50
N PRO A 314 37.27 18.42 -3.73
CA PRO A 314 38.21 19.26 -2.99
C PRO A 314 39.15 18.51 -2.03
N PHE A 315 38.77 17.29 -1.61
CA PHE A 315 39.53 16.43 -0.70
C PHE A 315 40.36 15.36 -1.42
N GLY A 316 40.47 15.44 -2.75
CA GLY A 316 41.32 14.58 -3.55
C GLY A 316 40.69 13.24 -3.97
N PHE A 317 39.38 13.06 -3.81
CA PHE A 317 38.66 11.87 -4.27
C PHE A 317 38.04 12.15 -5.64
N SER A 318 38.31 11.29 -6.63
CA SER A 318 37.92 11.52 -8.02
C SER A 318 36.83 10.56 -8.49
N GLY A 319 36.27 10.80 -9.69
CA GLY A 319 35.10 10.06 -10.22
C GLY A 319 35.24 8.54 -10.25
N GLY A 320 36.46 7.99 -10.35
CA GLY A 320 36.72 6.55 -10.49
C GLY A 320 36.69 5.71 -9.21
N ASP A 321 36.70 6.32 -8.02
CA ASP A 321 36.74 5.56 -6.77
C ASP A 321 35.37 4.93 -6.45
N ARG A 322 35.36 3.66 -6.00
CA ARG A 322 34.14 2.94 -5.59
C ARG A 322 33.41 3.71 -4.49
N GLN A 323 32.10 3.90 -4.66
CA GLN A 323 31.23 4.51 -3.64
C GLN A 323 30.63 3.39 -2.80
N SER A 324 31.09 3.26 -1.55
CA SER A 324 30.36 2.52 -0.52
C SER A 324 30.21 3.43 0.69
N ASN A 325 28.99 3.57 1.18
CA ASN A 325 28.64 4.29 2.41
C ASN A 325 28.44 3.34 3.60
N ALA A 326 28.62 2.02 3.41
CA ALA A 326 28.34 1.00 4.42
C ALA A 326 28.98 1.29 5.78
N ARG A 327 30.26 1.67 5.79
CA ARG A 327 30.99 1.94 7.04
C ARG A 327 30.53 3.22 7.76
N LEU A 328 30.18 4.28 7.02
CA LEU A 328 29.57 5.46 7.64
C LEU A 328 28.23 5.07 8.29
N ASN A 329 27.44 4.24 7.61
CA ASN A 329 26.20 3.74 8.19
C ASN A 329 26.46 2.90 9.45
N GLU A 330 27.48 2.04 9.48
CA GLU A 330 27.87 1.32 10.71
C GLU A 330 28.22 2.27 11.87
N VAL A 331 28.99 3.34 11.61
CA VAL A 331 29.32 4.35 12.63
C VAL A 331 28.08 5.10 13.11
N VAL A 332 27.22 5.52 12.18
CA VAL A 332 25.96 6.19 12.50
C VAL A 332 25.04 5.26 13.30
N ASP A 333 24.97 3.98 12.93
CA ASP A 333 24.14 2.97 13.58
C ASP A 333 24.62 2.67 15.00
N ALA A 334 25.93 2.48 15.20
CA ALA A 334 26.53 2.28 16.52
C ALA A 334 26.29 3.49 17.44
N ALA A 335 26.61 4.70 16.96
CA ALA A 335 26.44 5.94 17.72
C ALA A 335 24.98 6.27 18.06
N SER A 336 24.04 5.80 17.23
CA SER A 336 22.62 6.08 17.39
C SER A 336 21.89 5.04 18.24
N ALA A 337 22.50 3.88 18.51
CA ALA A 337 21.81 2.71 19.05
C ALA A 337 21.07 2.99 20.37
N ASP A 338 21.76 3.59 21.35
CA ASP A 338 21.19 3.88 22.67
C ASP A 338 20.08 4.93 22.62
N GLU A 339 20.26 6.00 21.83
CA GLU A 339 19.25 7.04 21.69
C GLU A 339 18.02 6.51 20.93
N ILE A 340 18.21 5.67 19.91
CA ILE A 340 17.12 4.99 19.20
C ILE A 340 16.34 4.13 20.20
N ALA A 341 17.03 3.29 20.98
CA ALA A 341 16.40 2.44 21.98
C ALA A 341 15.60 3.24 23.02
N LEU A 342 16.15 4.37 23.49
CA LEU A 342 15.46 5.28 24.41
C LEU A 342 14.20 5.89 23.79
N ARG A 343 14.28 6.44 22.56
CA ARG A 343 13.14 7.04 21.88
C ARG A 343 12.04 6.02 21.57
N GLN A 344 12.43 4.80 21.17
CA GLN A 344 11.50 3.69 20.97
C GLN A 344 10.83 3.31 22.29
N THR A 345 11.58 3.17 23.39
CA THR A 345 11.01 2.93 24.74
C THR A 345 9.98 4.00 25.14
N GLN A 346 10.28 5.28 24.87
CA GLN A 346 9.34 6.38 25.13
C GLN A 346 8.10 6.32 24.22
N LEU A 347 8.26 5.94 22.95
CA LEU A 347 7.15 5.73 22.02
C LEU A 347 6.25 4.58 22.47
N HIS A 348 6.83 3.44 22.86
CA HIS A 348 6.10 2.29 23.37
C HIS A 348 5.31 2.68 24.62
N SER A 349 5.94 3.34 25.59
CA SER A 349 5.28 3.81 26.82
C SER A 349 4.10 4.74 26.53
N ARG A 350 4.28 5.73 25.66
CA ARG A 350 3.18 6.61 25.23
C ARG A 350 2.04 5.84 24.56
N THR A 351 2.38 4.87 23.70
CA THR A 351 1.41 4.04 22.99
C THR A 351 0.61 3.18 23.96
N THR A 352 1.30 2.48 24.86
CA THR A 352 0.72 1.69 25.94
C THR A 352 -0.25 2.54 26.77
N LEU A 353 0.21 3.67 27.30
CA LEU A 353 -0.61 4.53 28.17
C LEU A 353 -1.81 5.13 27.45
N ARG A 354 -1.65 5.53 26.17
CA ARG A 354 -2.75 6.02 25.34
C ARG A 354 -3.82 4.94 25.17
N VAL A 355 -3.43 3.75 24.69
CA VAL A 355 -4.38 2.66 24.42
C VAL A 355 -5.10 2.27 25.71
N LEU A 356 -4.40 2.18 26.84
CA LEU A 356 -5.04 1.90 28.14
C LEU A 356 -6.02 3.00 28.57
N GLY A 357 -5.72 4.26 28.29
CA GLY A 357 -6.65 5.36 28.51
C GLY A 357 -7.91 5.22 27.65
N GLU A 358 -7.79 4.78 26.41
CA GLU A 358 -8.92 4.50 25.51
C GLU A 358 -9.75 3.29 25.97
N LEU A 359 -9.12 2.30 26.60
CA LEU A 359 -9.82 1.13 27.14
C LEU A 359 -10.55 1.42 28.46
N SER A 360 -10.19 2.49 29.17
CA SER A 360 -10.88 2.88 30.39
C SER A 360 -12.32 3.29 30.09
N GLY A 361 -13.29 2.58 30.68
CA GLY A 361 -14.72 2.76 30.40
C GLY A 361 -15.31 1.82 29.34
N THR A 362 -14.53 0.87 28.82
CA THR A 362 -15.08 -0.28 28.08
C THR A 362 -15.68 -1.32 29.03
N PRO A 363 -16.56 -2.24 28.58
CA PRO A 363 -17.17 -3.28 29.43
C PRO A 363 -16.19 -4.31 29.99
N VAL A 364 -14.90 -4.19 29.69
CA VAL A 364 -13.88 -5.05 30.30
C VAL A 364 -13.84 -4.75 31.78
N ASP A 365 -14.18 -5.77 32.57
CA ASP A 365 -14.18 -5.72 34.04
C ASP A 365 -12.98 -4.91 34.56
N ASP A 366 -13.25 -3.86 35.34
CA ASP A 366 -12.24 -3.02 35.98
C ASP A 366 -11.21 -3.87 36.73
N ARG A 367 -11.65 -5.01 37.28
CA ARG A 367 -10.77 -6.00 37.92
C ARG A 367 -9.80 -6.63 36.92
N ARG A 368 -10.21 -6.99 35.70
CA ARG A 368 -9.29 -7.52 34.67
C ARG A 368 -8.32 -6.46 34.18
N LEU A 369 -8.76 -5.21 34.02
CA LEU A 369 -7.85 -4.10 33.69
C LEU A 369 -6.85 -3.86 34.82
N GLN A 370 -7.27 -4.02 36.07
CA GLN A 370 -6.42 -3.95 37.26
C GLN A 370 -5.42 -5.12 37.34
N GLU A 371 -5.86 -6.36 37.15
CA GLU A 371 -5.01 -7.56 37.11
C GLU A 371 -3.98 -7.48 35.98
N LEU A 372 -4.44 -7.03 34.81
CA LEU A 372 -3.58 -6.66 33.70
C LEU A 372 -2.53 -5.68 34.21
N ARG A 373 -2.92 -4.50 34.71
CA ARG A 373 -2.05 -3.42 35.26
C ARG A 373 -0.96 -3.96 36.20
N GLU A 374 -1.31 -4.91 37.06
CA GLU A 374 -0.42 -5.45 38.10
C GLU A 374 0.56 -6.53 37.60
N THR A 375 0.16 -7.36 36.63
CA THR A 375 0.98 -8.50 36.17
C THR A 375 1.73 -8.26 34.87
N PHE A 376 1.16 -7.50 33.95
CA PHE A 376 1.66 -7.41 32.58
C PHE A 376 2.41 -6.11 32.27
N TRP A 377 2.22 -5.04 33.05
CA TRP A 377 2.70 -3.68 32.71
C TRP A 377 3.83 -3.18 33.63
N VAL A 378 4.63 -4.09 34.17
CA VAL A 378 5.82 -3.74 34.98
C VAL A 378 6.79 -2.85 34.19
N ASP A 379 6.85 -3.03 32.87
CA ASP A 379 7.61 -2.18 31.96
C ASP A 379 6.71 -1.65 30.81
N PRO A 380 6.11 -0.45 30.96
CA PRO A 380 5.33 0.17 29.89
C PRO A 380 6.17 0.54 28.67
N GLY A 381 7.50 0.65 28.82
CA GLY A 381 8.44 0.97 27.74
C GLY A 381 8.83 -0.24 26.87
N ALA A 382 8.55 -1.46 27.32
CA ALA A 382 8.78 -2.65 26.53
C ALA A 382 7.86 -2.69 25.29
N ARG A 383 8.44 -3.06 24.15
CA ARG A 383 7.70 -3.14 22.87
C ARG A 383 6.56 -4.16 22.92
N SER A 384 6.80 -5.32 23.52
CA SER A 384 5.80 -6.38 23.72
C SER A 384 4.58 -5.89 24.51
N THR A 385 4.80 -4.99 25.46
CA THR A 385 3.76 -4.35 26.25
C THR A 385 2.86 -3.48 25.36
N ALA A 386 3.44 -2.59 24.54
CA ALA A 386 2.68 -1.78 23.60
C ALA A 386 1.88 -2.64 22.60
N LEU A 387 2.48 -3.69 22.06
CA LEU A 387 1.82 -4.61 21.13
C LEU A 387 0.65 -5.38 21.75
N ALA A 388 0.80 -5.81 23.00
CA ALA A 388 -0.27 -6.45 23.75
C ALA A 388 -1.42 -5.48 24.06
N ALA A 389 -1.14 -4.21 24.36
CA ALA A 389 -2.19 -3.20 24.54
C ALA A 389 -2.99 -3.00 23.23
N ILE A 390 -2.29 -2.86 22.10
CA ILE A 390 -2.92 -2.73 20.78
C ILE A 390 -3.74 -3.98 20.44
N ALA A 391 -3.21 -5.18 20.73
CA ALA A 391 -3.92 -6.44 20.52
C ALA A 391 -5.18 -6.54 21.39
N LEU A 392 -5.10 -6.16 22.65
CA LEU A 392 -6.23 -6.14 23.58
C LEU A 392 -7.34 -5.18 23.10
N LYS A 393 -6.96 -3.99 22.62
CA LYS A 393 -7.92 -3.07 21.99
C LYS A 393 -8.65 -3.73 20.81
N GLY A 394 -7.91 -4.38 19.91
CA GLY A 394 -8.50 -5.13 18.81
C GLY A 394 -9.43 -6.26 19.27
N VAL A 395 -9.09 -6.98 20.35
CA VAL A 395 -9.96 -8.01 20.93
C VAL A 395 -11.26 -7.41 21.44
N ILE A 396 -11.20 -6.29 22.17
CA ILE A 396 -12.39 -5.64 22.73
C ILE A 396 -13.34 -5.17 21.63
N GLU A 397 -12.80 -4.62 20.55
CA GLU A 397 -13.61 -4.26 19.38
C GLU A 397 -14.27 -5.50 18.74
N ASP A 398 -13.54 -6.62 18.64
CA ASP A 398 -14.08 -7.88 18.13
C ASP A 398 -15.14 -8.48 19.08
N LEU A 399 -14.96 -8.36 20.40
CA LEU A 399 -15.96 -8.77 21.40
C LEU A 399 -17.22 -7.92 21.32
N ASN A 400 -17.11 -6.60 21.18
CA ASN A 400 -18.28 -5.72 21.00
C ASN A 400 -19.05 -6.07 19.70
N ARG A 401 -18.34 -6.46 18.63
CA ARG A 401 -18.97 -6.97 17.40
C ARG A 401 -19.67 -8.31 17.65
N LEU A 402 -19.08 -9.20 18.43
CA LEU A 402 -19.70 -10.47 18.82
C LEU A 402 -20.97 -10.25 19.64
N GLU A 403 -20.93 -9.35 20.63
CA GLU A 403 -22.11 -8.99 21.42
C GLU A 403 -23.25 -8.45 20.54
N ALA A 404 -22.94 -7.61 19.55
CA ALA A 404 -23.94 -7.13 18.59
C ALA A 404 -24.54 -8.27 17.74
N VAL A 405 -23.72 -9.25 17.35
CA VAL A 405 -24.18 -10.44 16.63
C VAL A 405 -25.03 -11.35 17.54
N ASP A 406 -24.62 -11.57 18.78
CA ASP A 406 -25.34 -12.41 19.74
C ASP A 406 -26.71 -11.81 20.06
N ASN A 407 -26.78 -10.51 20.35
CA ASN A 407 -28.05 -9.78 20.50
C ASN A 407 -28.96 -9.91 19.27
N TYR A 408 -28.39 -9.92 18.07
CA TYR A 408 -29.15 -10.15 16.83
C TYR A 408 -29.68 -11.59 16.78
N VAL A 409 -28.85 -12.58 17.11
CA VAL A 409 -29.21 -14.00 17.14
C VAL A 409 -30.32 -14.27 18.16
N GLU A 410 -30.19 -13.77 19.39
CA GLU A 410 -31.21 -13.89 20.44
C GLU A 410 -32.55 -13.26 20.03
N ALA A 411 -32.52 -12.10 19.37
CA ALA A 411 -33.74 -11.44 18.92
C ALA A 411 -34.48 -12.16 17.78
N HIS A 412 -33.81 -13.05 17.04
CA HIS A 412 -34.34 -13.66 15.82
C HIS A 412 -34.52 -15.18 15.89
N LEU A 413 -34.21 -15.85 17.00
CA LEU A 413 -34.45 -17.30 17.16
C LEU A 413 -34.86 -17.73 18.58
N PRO A 414 -35.68 -18.80 18.70
CA PRO A 414 -35.98 -19.44 19.97
C PRO A 414 -34.78 -20.23 20.53
N GLU A 415 -34.73 -20.35 21.86
CA GLU A 415 -33.65 -20.93 22.68
C GLU A 415 -33.18 -22.36 22.29
N ASP A 416 -33.97 -23.10 21.49
CA ASP A 416 -33.75 -24.52 21.17
C ASP A 416 -32.89 -24.78 19.91
N ASN A 417 -32.30 -23.76 19.29
CA ASN A 417 -31.47 -23.96 18.09
C ASN A 417 -30.05 -24.46 18.44
N ALA A 418 -29.76 -25.72 18.15
CA ALA A 418 -28.46 -26.35 18.44
C ALA A 418 -27.24 -25.65 17.79
N MET A 419 -27.41 -24.98 16.65
CA MET A 419 -26.33 -24.20 16.02
C MET A 419 -26.01 -22.94 16.82
N VAL A 420 -27.04 -22.27 17.34
CA VAL A 420 -26.92 -21.10 18.21
C VAL A 420 -26.31 -21.49 19.56
N GLN A 421 -26.81 -22.53 20.21
CA GLN A 421 -26.28 -23.01 21.50
C GLN A 421 -24.79 -23.37 21.41
N ARG A 422 -24.37 -24.01 20.31
CA ARG A 422 -22.96 -24.34 20.08
C ARG A 422 -22.09 -23.10 19.87
N PHE A 423 -22.61 -22.10 19.15
CA PHE A 423 -21.94 -20.81 18.97
C PHE A 423 -21.80 -20.05 20.30
N GLN A 424 -22.85 -20.00 21.12
CA GLN A 424 -22.85 -19.36 22.44
C GLN A 424 -21.84 -20.02 23.39
N HIS A 425 -21.77 -21.36 23.40
CA HIS A 425 -20.77 -22.06 24.20
C HIS A 425 -19.32 -21.75 23.78
N GLU A 426 -19.06 -21.65 22.47
CA GLU A 426 -17.75 -21.25 21.94
C GLU A 426 -17.43 -19.78 22.29
N LEU A 427 -18.44 -18.89 22.31
CA LEU A 427 -18.31 -17.50 22.71
C LEU A 427 -17.94 -17.36 24.19
N GLU A 428 -18.65 -18.04 25.10
CA GLU A 428 -18.35 -18.06 26.54
C GLU A 428 -16.91 -18.50 26.81
N ALA A 429 -16.44 -19.52 26.09
CA ALA A 429 -15.07 -20.02 26.21
C ALA A 429 -14.02 -19.00 25.74
N GLN A 430 -14.35 -18.06 24.86
CA GLN A 430 -13.43 -16.98 24.46
C GLN A 430 -13.56 -15.74 25.34
N LEU A 431 -14.72 -15.45 25.93
CA LEU A 431 -14.92 -14.31 26.82
C LEU A 431 -14.05 -14.39 28.09
N THR A 432 -13.64 -15.59 28.50
CA THR A 432 -12.71 -15.80 29.62
C THR A 432 -11.29 -15.30 29.31
N GLY A 433 -10.89 -15.29 28.04
CA GLY A 433 -9.56 -14.88 27.60
C GLY A 433 -8.44 -15.84 28.03
N PRO A 434 -7.18 -15.53 27.68
CA PRO A 434 -6.04 -16.33 28.13
C PRO A 434 -5.79 -16.14 29.63
N ASP A 435 -5.28 -17.18 30.27
CA ASP A 435 -4.78 -17.18 31.66
C ASP A 435 -3.52 -16.32 31.84
N VAL A 436 -2.76 -16.12 30.75
CA VAL A 436 -1.54 -15.32 30.71
C VAL A 436 -1.61 -14.31 29.57
N TYR A 437 -1.38 -13.05 29.91
CA TYR A 437 -1.54 -11.92 29.00
C TYR A 437 -0.33 -11.61 28.11
N GLN A 438 0.43 -12.60 27.66
CA GLN A 438 1.54 -12.40 26.72
C GLN A 438 1.05 -11.95 25.33
N HIS A 439 1.82 -11.11 24.63
CA HIS A 439 1.44 -10.60 23.30
C HIS A 439 1.01 -11.73 22.33
N ASP A 440 1.80 -12.80 22.22
CA ASP A 440 1.45 -13.94 21.35
C ASP A 440 0.16 -14.66 21.78
N ARG A 441 -0.10 -14.74 23.09
CA ARG A 441 -1.33 -15.34 23.63
C ARG A 441 -2.54 -14.45 23.34
N ILE A 442 -2.44 -13.15 23.59
CA ILE A 442 -3.49 -12.17 23.26
C ILE A 442 -3.74 -12.16 21.75
N ARG A 443 -2.68 -12.22 20.93
CA ARG A 443 -2.80 -12.29 19.47
C ARG A 443 -3.50 -13.58 19.01
N THR A 444 -3.18 -14.72 19.61
CA THR A 444 -3.83 -16.00 19.32
C THR A 444 -5.30 -15.99 19.74
N TRP A 445 -5.58 -15.45 20.93
CA TRP A 445 -6.93 -15.22 21.41
C TRP A 445 -7.71 -14.33 20.44
N ARG A 446 -7.14 -13.19 20.04
CA ARG A 446 -7.71 -12.30 19.04
C ARG A 446 -8.04 -13.02 17.74
N ALA A 447 -7.09 -13.75 17.17
CA ALA A 447 -7.32 -14.50 15.92
C ALA A 447 -8.51 -15.45 16.04
N THR A 448 -8.67 -16.11 17.20
CA THR A 448 -9.81 -16.98 17.51
C THR A 448 -11.10 -16.18 17.62
N THR A 449 -11.09 -15.05 18.33
CA THR A 449 -12.24 -14.14 18.46
C THR A 449 -12.67 -13.57 17.10
N THR A 450 -11.75 -13.13 16.25
CA THR A 450 -12.05 -12.65 14.89
C THR A 450 -12.67 -13.75 14.03
N GLN A 451 -12.21 -15.00 14.15
CA GLN A 451 -12.83 -16.14 13.47
C GLN A 451 -14.27 -16.36 13.96
N LEU A 452 -14.52 -16.22 15.27
CA LEU A 452 -15.87 -16.28 15.83
C LEU A 452 -16.74 -15.12 15.35
N VAL A 453 -16.24 -13.88 15.30
CA VAL A 453 -16.97 -12.71 14.74
C VAL A 453 -17.44 -13.04 13.32
N ASN A 454 -16.53 -13.55 12.49
CA ASN A 454 -16.86 -13.91 11.11
C ASN A 454 -17.91 -15.02 11.05
N ARG A 455 -17.77 -16.07 11.87
CA ARG A 455 -18.74 -17.16 11.94
C ARG A 455 -20.10 -16.69 12.45
N GLY A 456 -20.13 -15.81 13.44
CA GLY A 456 -21.34 -15.20 13.98
C GLY A 456 -22.05 -14.33 12.96
N ARG A 457 -21.32 -13.52 12.18
CA ARG A 457 -21.89 -12.77 11.05
C ARG A 457 -22.52 -13.71 10.02
N VAL A 458 -21.80 -14.77 9.64
CA VAL A 458 -22.33 -15.76 8.68
C VAL A 458 -23.55 -16.48 9.25
N LEU A 459 -23.57 -16.77 10.56
CA LEU A 459 -24.75 -17.28 11.24
C LEU A 459 -25.92 -16.29 11.12
N ALA A 460 -25.71 -15.00 11.43
CA ALA A 460 -26.74 -13.97 11.29
C ALA A 460 -27.29 -13.90 9.85
N ASP A 461 -26.44 -13.98 8.83
CA ASP A 461 -26.87 -14.04 7.42
C ASP A 461 -27.72 -15.29 7.13
N VAL A 462 -27.32 -16.46 7.67
CA VAL A 462 -28.09 -17.70 7.56
C VAL A 462 -29.46 -17.57 8.25
N LEU A 463 -29.51 -16.98 9.45
CA LEU A 463 -30.76 -16.75 10.17
C LEU A 463 -31.70 -15.82 9.41
N HIS A 464 -31.15 -14.73 8.87
CA HIS A 464 -31.90 -13.80 8.03
C HIS A 464 -32.48 -14.52 6.80
N ALA A 465 -31.70 -15.37 6.14
CA ALA A 465 -32.16 -16.17 5.01
C ALA A 465 -33.24 -17.19 5.41
N VAL A 466 -33.10 -17.87 6.55
CA VAL A 466 -34.10 -18.81 7.10
C VAL A 466 -35.42 -18.10 7.39
N ASP A 467 -35.38 -16.94 8.04
CA ASP A 467 -36.56 -16.11 8.31
C ASP A 467 -37.21 -15.61 7.02
N ALA A 468 -36.42 -15.13 6.05
CA ALA A 468 -36.93 -14.71 4.75
C ALA A 468 -37.62 -15.85 3.98
N LEU A 469 -37.05 -17.06 4.02
CA LEU A 469 -37.69 -18.26 3.45
C LEU A 469 -38.98 -18.61 4.20
N GLY A 470 -39.00 -18.52 5.52
CA GLY A 470 -40.20 -18.79 6.33
C GLY A 470 -41.33 -17.80 6.03
N ARG A 471 -41.00 -16.52 5.90
CA ARG A 471 -41.95 -15.47 5.46
C ARG A 471 -42.46 -15.73 4.04
N TYR A 472 -41.58 -16.16 3.13
CA TYR A 472 -41.97 -16.56 1.78
C TYR A 472 -42.93 -17.76 1.81
N GLU A 473 -42.64 -18.79 2.59
CA GLU A 473 -43.53 -19.95 2.74
C GLU A 473 -44.90 -19.55 3.27
N ALA A 474 -44.94 -18.77 4.35
CA ALA A 474 -46.18 -18.29 4.95
C ALA A 474 -47.01 -17.45 3.97
N HIS A 475 -46.37 -16.53 3.23
CA HIS A 475 -47.04 -15.70 2.23
C HIS A 475 -47.67 -16.52 1.09
N ASN A 476 -47.01 -17.62 0.69
CA ASN A 476 -47.45 -18.46 -0.42
C ASN A 476 -48.27 -19.69 0.02
N GLY A 477 -48.62 -19.81 1.31
CA GLY A 477 -49.32 -21.00 1.82
C GLY A 477 -48.54 -22.31 1.64
N ILE A 478 -47.21 -22.22 1.66
CA ILE A 478 -46.33 -23.38 1.60
C ILE A 478 -46.15 -23.90 3.02
N HIS A 479 -46.33 -25.20 3.19
CA HIS A 479 -46.11 -25.95 4.42
C HIS A 479 -45.11 -27.07 4.15
N PHE A 480 -44.67 -27.75 5.20
CA PHE A 480 -43.64 -28.79 5.09
C PHE A 480 -43.99 -29.90 4.07
N LEU A 481 -45.26 -30.33 4.01
CA LEU A 481 -45.70 -31.43 3.15
C LEU A 481 -45.82 -31.05 1.66
N ASN A 482 -45.95 -29.77 1.32
CA ASN A 482 -46.04 -29.27 -0.06
C ASN A 482 -44.86 -28.35 -0.42
N ARG A 483 -43.76 -28.42 0.34
CA ARG A 483 -42.55 -27.64 0.12
C ARG A 483 -41.86 -28.04 -1.19
N PRO A 484 -41.53 -27.09 -2.08
CA PRO A 484 -40.75 -27.38 -3.29
C PRO A 484 -39.37 -27.97 -2.96
N ALA A 485 -38.89 -28.90 -3.78
CA ALA A 485 -37.59 -29.56 -3.59
C ALA A 485 -36.43 -28.55 -3.49
N ALA A 486 -36.46 -27.48 -4.29
CA ALA A 486 -35.47 -26.40 -4.23
C ALA A 486 -35.44 -25.72 -2.85
N LEU A 487 -36.62 -25.47 -2.25
CA LEU A 487 -36.71 -24.85 -0.93
C LEU A 487 -36.19 -25.79 0.17
N THR A 488 -36.47 -27.10 0.07
CA THR A 488 -35.90 -28.12 0.96
C THR A 488 -34.38 -28.17 0.88
N GLN A 489 -33.80 -28.11 -0.34
CA GLN A 489 -32.35 -28.07 -0.53
C GLN A 489 -31.71 -26.81 0.07
N LEU A 490 -32.36 -25.65 -0.07
CA LEU A 490 -31.91 -24.41 0.56
C LEU A 490 -31.88 -24.53 2.08
N TYR A 491 -32.97 -25.02 2.71
CA TYR A 491 -32.98 -25.26 4.16
C TYR A 491 -31.92 -26.25 4.63
N GLN A 492 -31.68 -27.34 3.88
CA GLN A 492 -30.62 -28.30 4.20
C GLN A 492 -29.24 -27.64 4.18
N ARG A 493 -28.94 -26.84 3.15
CA ARG A 493 -27.67 -26.10 3.08
C ARG A 493 -27.53 -25.06 4.19
N LEU A 494 -28.60 -24.35 4.52
CA LEU A 494 -28.63 -23.36 5.62
C LEU A 494 -28.46 -24.02 7.00
N SER A 495 -28.80 -25.30 7.15
CA SER A 495 -28.62 -26.05 8.41
C SER A 495 -27.20 -26.61 8.62
N ALA A 496 -26.29 -26.45 7.66
CA ALA A 496 -24.93 -26.98 7.74
C ALA A 496 -24.08 -26.29 8.83
N TYR A 497 -23.14 -27.04 9.40
CA TYR A 497 -22.15 -26.52 10.36
C TYR A 497 -20.72 -26.81 9.87
N PRO A 498 -19.82 -25.80 9.81
CA PRO A 498 -20.04 -24.38 10.12
C PRO A 498 -21.04 -23.72 9.13
N PRO A 499 -21.67 -22.59 9.52
CA PRO A 499 -22.63 -21.91 8.67
C PRO A 499 -21.95 -21.40 7.38
N ASP A 500 -22.67 -21.47 6.24
CA ASP A 500 -22.18 -21.14 4.90
C ASP A 500 -22.82 -19.85 4.36
N ALA A 501 -22.01 -18.80 4.20
CA ALA A 501 -22.45 -17.52 3.66
C ALA A 501 -22.99 -17.64 2.21
N THR A 502 -22.45 -18.59 1.44
CA THR A 502 -22.89 -18.82 0.06
C THR A 502 -24.31 -19.38 0.03
N ALA A 503 -24.63 -20.28 0.97
CA ALA A 503 -25.98 -20.82 1.12
C ALA A 503 -26.99 -19.71 1.47
N ALA A 504 -26.64 -18.80 2.38
CA ALA A 504 -27.47 -17.64 2.71
C ALA A 504 -27.71 -16.74 1.48
N ALA A 505 -26.63 -16.39 0.76
CA ALA A 505 -26.72 -15.56 -0.45
C ALA A 505 -27.49 -16.23 -1.59
N ASP A 506 -27.38 -17.55 -1.76
CA ASP A 506 -28.15 -18.33 -2.72
C ASP A 506 -29.64 -18.33 -2.39
N ALA A 507 -29.99 -18.52 -1.10
CA ALA A 507 -31.37 -18.50 -0.65
C ALA A 507 -32.04 -17.13 -0.87
N LEU A 508 -31.35 -16.04 -0.53
CA LEU A 508 -31.86 -14.68 -0.75
C LEU A 508 -32.01 -14.36 -2.25
N ARG A 509 -31.04 -14.73 -3.08
CA ARG A 509 -31.16 -14.61 -4.55
C ARG A 509 -32.32 -15.43 -5.10
N TRP A 510 -32.54 -16.63 -4.57
CA TRP A 510 -33.66 -17.47 -4.98
C TRP A 510 -35.01 -16.81 -4.65
N ILE A 511 -35.19 -16.28 -3.43
CA ILE A 511 -36.39 -15.53 -3.04
C ILE A 511 -36.62 -14.35 -3.98
N GLN A 512 -35.57 -13.56 -4.25
CA GLN A 512 -35.65 -12.41 -5.13
C GLN A 512 -36.08 -12.80 -6.55
N ALA A 513 -35.57 -13.92 -7.07
CA ALA A 513 -35.98 -14.46 -8.37
C ALA A 513 -37.44 -14.93 -8.40
N GLN A 514 -38.00 -15.43 -7.28
CA GLN A 514 -39.42 -15.81 -7.20
C GLN A 514 -40.35 -14.58 -7.11
N GLN A 515 -39.88 -13.48 -6.53
CA GLN A 515 -40.67 -12.26 -6.36
C GLN A 515 -40.71 -11.37 -7.60
N GLN A 516 -39.76 -11.53 -8.54
CA GLN A 516 -39.84 -10.81 -9.80
C GLN A 516 -41.08 -11.32 -10.56
N PRO A 517 -42.07 -10.45 -10.84
CA PRO A 517 -43.21 -10.85 -11.64
C PRO A 517 -42.64 -11.41 -12.93
N GLN A 518 -43.00 -12.64 -13.29
CA GLN A 518 -42.66 -13.18 -14.60
C GLN A 518 -43.16 -12.16 -15.60
N GLN A 519 -42.25 -11.33 -16.12
CA GLN A 519 -42.58 -10.43 -17.21
C GLN A 519 -43.05 -11.37 -18.28
N ALA A 520 -44.37 -11.40 -18.51
CA ALA A 520 -44.96 -12.20 -19.56
C ALA A 520 -44.08 -11.96 -20.77
N PRO A 521 -43.50 -13.02 -21.38
CA PRO A 521 -42.54 -12.86 -22.46
C PRO A 521 -43.15 -11.85 -23.39
N VAL A 522 -42.49 -10.70 -23.56
CA VAL A 522 -42.97 -9.66 -24.45
C VAL A 522 -43.09 -10.38 -25.76
N ILE A 523 -44.33 -10.73 -26.12
CA ILE A 523 -44.61 -11.31 -27.42
C ILE A 523 -44.26 -10.14 -28.31
N HIS A 524 -43.05 -10.18 -28.86
CA HIS A 524 -42.72 -9.40 -30.03
C HIS A 524 -43.75 -9.83 -31.03
N GLN A 525 -44.85 -9.06 -31.11
CA GLN A 525 -45.78 -9.13 -32.22
C GLN A 525 -44.85 -9.01 -33.42
N GLN A 526 -44.71 -10.13 -34.15
CA GLN A 526 -44.04 -10.09 -35.42
C GLN A 526 -44.65 -8.90 -36.15
N PRO A 527 -43.82 -7.96 -36.65
CA PRO A 527 -44.36 -6.88 -37.46
C PRO A 527 -45.26 -7.53 -38.52
N PRO A 528 -46.47 -6.98 -38.75
CA PRO A 528 -47.42 -7.57 -39.68
C PRO A 528 -46.68 -7.90 -40.98
N PRO A 529 -46.89 -9.11 -41.54
CA PRO A 529 -46.21 -9.48 -42.77
C PRO A 529 -46.42 -8.36 -43.79
N PRO A 530 -45.35 -7.91 -44.49
CA PRO A 530 -45.48 -6.85 -45.48
C PRO A 530 -46.60 -7.23 -46.44
N GLN A 531 -47.62 -6.38 -46.55
CA GLN A 531 -48.71 -6.60 -47.48
C GLN A 531 -48.12 -6.80 -48.86
N GLY A 532 -48.30 -8.02 -49.39
CA GLY A 532 -47.72 -8.45 -50.64
C GLY A 532 -48.14 -7.53 -51.78
N GLY A 533 -47.17 -6.76 -52.27
CA GLY A 533 -47.19 -6.25 -53.63
C GLY A 533 -47.17 -7.45 -54.56
N ASN A 534 -48.30 -7.64 -55.24
CA ASN A 534 -48.51 -8.59 -56.31
C ASN A 534 -47.47 -8.36 -57.43
N ASN A 535 -46.41 -9.16 -57.47
CA ASN A 535 -45.53 -9.27 -58.63
C ASN A 535 -45.33 -10.74 -58.94
N GLY A 536 -45.85 -11.11 -60.11
CA GLY A 536 -45.77 -12.46 -60.62
C GLY A 536 -44.35 -12.87 -61.03
N ASN A 537 -44.20 -14.19 -61.05
CA ASN A 537 -43.60 -14.95 -62.14
C ASN A 537 -42.10 -14.73 -62.43
N ALA A 538 -41.27 -15.66 -61.97
CA ALA A 538 -40.47 -16.55 -62.83
C ALA A 538 -39.63 -17.50 -61.98
N GLY A 539 -39.56 -18.76 -62.42
CA GLY A 539 -39.01 -19.88 -61.65
C GLY A 539 -37.49 -19.90 -61.50
N GLY A 540 -37.05 -20.70 -60.53
CA GLY A 540 -35.66 -21.04 -60.30
C GLY A 540 -35.57 -22.21 -59.33
N ALA A 541 -35.05 -23.33 -59.82
CA ALA A 541 -35.02 -24.63 -59.17
C ALA A 541 -33.96 -24.76 -58.07
N ALA A 542 -34.26 -25.64 -57.10
CA ALA A 542 -33.35 -26.53 -56.36
C ALA A 542 -32.20 -25.94 -55.52
N ARG A 543 -32.22 -26.20 -54.20
CA ARG A 543 -31.47 -27.31 -53.58
C ARG A 543 -31.77 -27.40 -52.08
N VAL A 544 -32.03 -28.63 -51.64
CA VAL A 544 -32.10 -29.05 -50.24
C VAL A 544 -30.68 -29.45 -49.83
N GLU A 545 -30.12 -28.84 -48.80
CA GLU A 545 -28.99 -29.41 -48.07
C GLU A 545 -29.30 -29.41 -46.56
N SER A 546 -29.41 -30.63 -46.06
CA SER A 546 -29.28 -31.12 -44.69
C SER A 546 -28.04 -30.52 -44.00
N MET A 547 -28.15 -29.98 -42.78
CA MET A 547 -27.99 -30.71 -41.52
C MET A 547 -26.67 -31.49 -41.42
N VAL A 548 -25.67 -30.88 -40.77
CA VAL A 548 -24.74 -31.58 -39.85
C VAL A 548 -24.46 -30.63 -38.69
N ILE A 549 -24.74 -31.12 -37.49
CA ILE A 549 -24.37 -30.57 -36.20
C ILE A 549 -23.01 -31.19 -35.84
N ASP A 550 -22.07 -30.38 -35.40
CA ASP A 550 -21.10 -30.70 -34.34
C ASP A 550 -21.09 -29.55 -33.34
#